data_AF-A0A938AWQ5-F1
#
_entry.id   AF-A0A938AWQ5-F1
#
_cell.length_a   1.000
_cell.length_b   1.000
_cell.length_c   1.000
_cell.angle_alpha   90.00
_cell.angle_beta   90.00
_cell.angle_gamma   90.00
#
_symmetry.space_group_name_H-M   'P 1'
#
loop_
_entity.id
_entity.type
_entity.pdbx_description
1 polymer ?
#
loop_
_entity_poly.entity_id
_entity_poly.type
_entity_poly.pdbx_seq_one_letter_code
_entity_poly.pdbx_strand_id
1 'polypeptide(L)'
;MAKRYSPKFKFHVVLEVLTGDKTNAQVAKAYGVHPNSANTWRRTLLEKGPEIFAQDGTVAQYERRIAKLEHLIGQKEIEIALLKNFLGRTP
;
A
#
# COMPACT_ATOMS: atom_id res chain seq x y z
N MET A 1 -13.80 11.39 17.45
CA MET A 1 -12.63 10.67 16.90
C MET A 1 -13.15 9.47 16.10
N ALA A 2 -12.78 9.33 14.82
CA ALA A 2 -13.25 8.20 14.02
C ALA A 2 -12.67 6.88 14.55
N LYS A 3 -13.54 5.91 14.89
CA LYS A 3 -13.10 4.58 15.34
C LYS A 3 -12.29 3.91 14.23
N ARG A 4 -11.05 3.54 14.52
CA ARG A 4 -10.15 2.88 13.57
C ARG A 4 -10.36 1.37 13.64
N TYR A 5 -10.48 0.74 12.48
CA TYR A 5 -10.63 -0.71 12.34
C TYR A 5 -9.45 -1.28 11.58
N SER A 6 -8.96 -2.45 11.99
CA SER A 6 -7.86 -3.13 11.30
C SER A 6 -8.28 -3.60 9.89
N PRO A 7 -7.35 -3.74 8.93
CA PRO A 7 -7.65 -4.27 7.61
C PRO A 7 -8.31 -5.66 7.68
N LYS A 8 -7.79 -6.54 8.55
CA LYS A 8 -8.34 -7.89 8.78
C LYS A 8 -9.80 -7.85 9.25
N PHE A 9 -10.11 -6.95 10.19
CA PHE A 9 -11.48 -6.78 10.69
C PHE A 9 -12.42 -6.31 9.58
N LYS A 10 -12.03 -5.29 8.81
CA LYS A 10 -12.83 -4.79 7.69
C LYS A 10 -13.10 -5.89 6.66
N PHE A 11 -12.08 -6.67 6.31
CA PHE A 11 -12.21 -7.79 5.39
C PHE A 11 -13.20 -8.84 5.88
N HIS A 12 -13.14 -9.22 7.16
CA HIS A 12 -14.06 -10.21 7.73
C HIS A 12 -15.52 -9.72 7.74
N VAL A 13 -15.74 -8.45 8.12
CA VAL A 13 -17.07 -7.81 8.06
C VAL A 13 -17.61 -7.81 6.62
N VAL A 14 -16.77 -7.51 5.64
CA VAL A 14 -17.20 -7.51 4.22
C VAL A 14 -17.48 -8.93 3.72
N LEU A 15 -16.69 -9.92 4.12
CA LEU A 15 -16.96 -11.32 3.74
C LEU A 15 -18.35 -11.77 4.23
N GLU A 16 -18.70 -11.52 5.49
CA GLU A 16 -20.02 -11.84 6.04
C GLU A 16 -21.16 -11.09 5.31
N VAL A 17 -20.88 -9.87 4.84
CA VAL A 17 -21.83 -9.11 4.01
C VAL A 17 -22.01 -9.74 2.62
N LEU A 18 -20.96 -10.35 2.07
CA LEU A 18 -20.97 -10.95 0.73
C LEU A 18 -21.50 -12.38 0.71
N THR A 19 -21.43 -13.13 1.82
CA THR A 19 -22.03 -14.47 1.92
C THR A 19 -23.55 -14.44 1.80
N GLY A 20 -24.20 -13.30 2.07
CA GLY A 20 -25.61 -13.05 1.77
C GLY A 20 -26.59 -13.50 2.86
N ASP A 21 -26.13 -14.21 3.90
CA ASP A 21 -26.98 -14.69 5.01
C ASP A 21 -27.57 -13.55 5.85
N LYS A 22 -26.92 -12.38 5.85
CA LYS A 22 -27.30 -11.21 6.64
C LYS A 22 -27.24 -9.95 5.79
N THR A 23 -28.20 -9.06 6.01
CA THR A 23 -28.17 -7.71 5.43
C THR A 23 -27.01 -6.90 6.01
N ASN A 24 -26.56 -5.87 5.28
CA ASN A 24 -25.49 -4.97 5.73
C ASN A 24 -25.77 -4.36 7.11
N ALA A 25 -27.04 -4.09 7.43
CA ALA A 25 -27.46 -3.57 8.73
C ALA A 25 -27.33 -4.61 9.86
N GLN A 26 -27.69 -5.87 9.58
CA GLN A 26 -27.54 -6.97 10.54
C GLN A 26 -26.07 -7.28 10.83
N VAL A 27 -25.23 -7.33 9.80
CA VAL A 27 -23.78 -7.50 9.97
C VAL A 27 -23.18 -6.32 10.73
N ALA A 28 -23.53 -5.09 10.35
CA ALA A 28 -23.07 -3.89 11.06
C ALA A 28 -23.43 -3.92 12.56
N LYS A 29 -24.66 -4.32 12.89
CA LYS A 29 -25.09 -4.50 14.28
C LYS A 29 -24.30 -5.60 15.01
N ALA A 30 -24.11 -6.77 14.38
CA ALA A 30 -23.39 -7.90 14.98
C ALA A 30 -21.93 -7.58 15.32
N TYR A 31 -21.27 -6.78 14.48
CA TYR A 31 -19.86 -6.40 14.66
C TYR A 31 -19.66 -5.03 15.33
N GLY A 32 -20.74 -4.37 15.78
CA GLY A 32 -20.66 -3.06 16.45
C GLY A 32 -20.10 -1.95 15.54
N VAL A 33 -20.44 -2.01 14.25
CA VAL A 33 -20.02 -1.08 13.20
C VAL A 33 -21.19 -0.27 12.70
N HIS A 34 -20.92 0.93 12.17
CA HIS A 34 -21.97 1.72 11.53
C HIS A 34 -22.35 1.12 10.16
N PRO A 35 -23.64 1.02 9.77
CA PRO A 35 -24.06 0.46 8.49
C PRO A 35 -23.37 1.09 7.27
N ASN A 36 -23.17 2.42 7.27
CA ASN A 36 -22.43 3.11 6.20
C ASN A 36 -20.97 2.66 6.09
N SER A 37 -20.32 2.28 7.20
CA SER A 37 -18.95 1.76 7.18
C SER A 37 -18.91 0.39 6.50
N ALA A 38 -19.83 -0.51 6.83
CA ALA A 38 -19.94 -1.82 6.18
C ALA A 38 -20.21 -1.69 4.68
N ASN A 39 -21.14 -0.80 4.28
CA ASN A 39 -21.41 -0.49 2.86
C ASN A 39 -20.16 0.03 2.14
N THR A 40 -19.46 0.97 2.76
CA THR A 40 -18.25 1.57 2.18
C THR A 40 -17.17 0.52 1.97
N TRP A 41 -16.91 -0.33 2.95
CA TRP A 41 -15.88 -1.37 2.84
C TRP A 41 -16.26 -2.43 1.82
N ARG A 42 -17.54 -2.81 1.72
CA ARG A 42 -18.04 -3.71 0.68
C ARG A 42 -17.74 -3.15 -0.70
N ARG A 43 -18.10 -1.88 -0.93
CA ARG A 43 -17.80 -1.20 -2.19
C ARG A 43 -16.31 -1.17 -2.49
N THR A 44 -15.48 -0.79 -1.52
CA THR A 44 -14.02 -0.76 -1.68
C THR A 44 -13.45 -2.13 -2.04
N LEU A 45 -13.93 -3.22 -1.42
CA LEU A 45 -13.47 -4.57 -1.76
C LEU A 45 -13.90 -4.99 -3.16
N LEU A 46 -15.11 -4.63 -3.61
CA LEU A 46 -15.57 -4.95 -4.95
C LEU A 46 -14.83 -4.16 -6.03
N GLU A 47 -14.49 -2.90 -5.77
CA GLU A 47 -13.74 -2.03 -6.69
C GLU A 47 -12.27 -2.44 -6.78
N LYS A 48 -11.61 -2.67 -5.63
CA LYS A 48 -10.17 -2.96 -5.57
C LYS A 48 -9.85 -4.45 -5.56
N GLY A 49 -10.83 -5.31 -5.33
CA GLY A 49 -10.67 -6.76 -5.27
C GLY A 49 -10.02 -7.36 -6.51
N PRO A 50 -10.40 -6.94 -7.75
CA PRO A 50 -9.73 -7.41 -8.96
C PRO A 50 -8.22 -7.14 -8.98
N GLU A 51 -7.76 -6.02 -8.40
CA GLU A 51 -6.34 -5.66 -8.34
C GLU A 51 -5.53 -6.66 -7.51
N ILE A 52 -6.14 -7.36 -6.55
CA ILE A 52 -5.47 -8.40 -5.74
C ILE A 52 -5.04 -9.59 -6.61
N PHE A 53 -5.80 -9.87 -7.66
CA PHE A 53 -5.52 -10.95 -8.61
C PHE A 53 -4.72 -10.47 -9.83
N ALA A 54 -4.58 -9.15 -10.01
CA ALA A 54 -3.67 -8.63 -11.01
C ALA A 54 -2.24 -8.99 -10.61
N GLN A 55 -1.48 -9.58 -11.53
CA GLN A 55 -0.07 -9.88 -11.30
C GLN A 55 0.68 -8.54 -11.20
N ASP A 56 0.94 -8.11 -9.97
CA ASP A 56 1.42 -6.75 -9.73
C ASP A 56 2.92 -6.64 -10.02
N GLY A 57 3.26 -6.04 -11.16
CA GLY A 57 4.62 -5.68 -11.54
C GLY A 57 5.15 -4.45 -10.79
N THR A 58 4.34 -3.81 -9.94
CA THR A 58 4.69 -2.57 -9.23
C THR A 58 5.87 -2.77 -8.29
N VAL A 59 5.92 -3.89 -7.55
CA VAL A 59 7.08 -4.20 -6.69
C VAL A 59 8.34 -4.33 -7.54
N ALA A 60 8.31 -5.12 -8.62
CA ALA A 60 9.44 -5.27 -9.54
C ALA A 60 9.82 -3.93 -10.23
N GLN A 61 8.85 -3.05 -10.49
CA GLN A 61 9.10 -1.71 -11.01
C GLN A 61 9.80 -0.83 -9.97
N TYR A 62 9.37 -0.87 -8.71
CA TYR A 62 10.02 -0.15 -7.62
C TYR A 62 11.43 -0.68 -7.36
N GLU A 63 11.64 -1.99 -7.34
CA GLU A 63 12.97 -2.60 -7.21
C GLU A 63 13.91 -2.15 -8.34
N ARG A 64 13.46 -2.17 -9.60
CA ARG A 64 14.23 -1.62 -10.72
C ARG A 64 14.56 -0.14 -10.55
N ARG A 65 13.63 0.65 -10.02
CA ARG A 65 13.85 2.08 -9.79
C ARG A 65 14.86 2.32 -8.65
N ILE A 66 14.77 1.54 -7.58
CA ILE A 66 15.69 1.58 -6.44
C ILE A 66 17.10 1.24 -6.92
N ALA A 67 17.28 0.12 -7.63
CA ALA A 67 18.58 -0.28 -8.16
C ALA A 67 19.21 0.80 -9.06
N LYS A 68 18.40 1.47 -9.89
CA LYS A 68 18.87 2.60 -10.72
C LYS A 68 19.32 3.79 -9.86
N LEU A 69 18.58 4.12 -8.81
CA LEU A 69 18.92 5.23 -7.92
C LEU A 69 20.19 4.93 -7.11
N GLU A 70 20.35 3.71 -6.60
CA GLU A 70 21.56 3.26 -5.90
C GLU A 70 22.79 3.35 -6.80
N HIS A 71 22.68 2.92 -8.06
CA HIS A 71 23.76 3.07 -9.04
C HIS A 71 24.15 4.54 -9.28
N LEU A 72 23.18 5.42 -9.45
CA LEU A 72 23.43 6.85 -9.65
C LEU A 72 24.09 7.50 -8.42
N ILE A 73 23.69 7.11 -7.21
CA ILE A 73 24.31 7.57 -5.97
C ILE A 73 25.78 7.16 -5.95
N GLY A 74 26.09 5.88 -6.22
CA GLY A 74 27.47 5.40 -6.26
C GLY A 74 28.33 6.13 -7.30
N GLN A 75 27.80 6.40 -8.50
CA GLN A 75 28.49 7.22 -9.50
C GLN A 75 28.80 8.63 -8.99
N LYS A 76 27.81 9.28 -8.35
CA LYS A 76 27.98 10.63 -7.80
C LYS A 76 28.98 10.67 -6.64
N GLU A 77 29.02 9.64 -5.79
CA GLU A 77 30.01 9.54 -4.72
C GLU A 77 31.44 9.45 -5.27
N ILE A 78 31.64 8.66 -6.34
CA ILE A 78 32.94 8.57 -7.03
C ILE A 78 33.31 9.92 -7.64
N GLU A 79 32.40 10.57 -8.38
CA GLU A 79 32.64 11.90 -8.97
C GLU A 79 33.05 12.92 -7.89
N ILE A 80 32.34 12.96 -6.76
CA ILE A 80 32.64 13.85 -5.63
C ILE A 80 34.02 13.53 -5.04
N ALA A 81 34.35 12.26 -4.83
CA ALA A 81 35.64 11.85 -4.29
C ALA A 81 36.81 12.28 -5.20
N LEU A 82 36.64 12.11 -6.52
CA LEU A 82 37.62 12.55 -7.52
C LEU A 82 37.80 14.07 -7.51
N LEU A 83 36.69 14.83 -7.51
CA LEU A 83 36.73 16.30 -7.46
C LEU A 83 37.43 16.79 -6.18
N LYS A 84 37.11 16.21 -5.03
CA LYS A 84 37.78 16.55 -3.76
C LYS A 84 39.28 16.26 -3.80
N ASN A 85 39.69 15.12 -4.33
CA ASN A 85 41.11 14.78 -4.46
C ASN A 85 41.83 15.71 -5.45
N PHE A 86 41.18 16.15 -6.53
CA PHE A 86 41.77 17.11 -7.46
C PHE A 86 41.91 18.51 -6.84
N LEU A 87 40.87 19.01 -6.19
CA LEU A 87 40.87 20.33 -5.55
C LEU A 87 41.77 20.40 -4.30
N GLY A 88 41.95 19.29 -3.59
CA GLY A 88 42.89 19.20 -2.46
C GLY A 88 44.36 19.04 -2.87
N ARG A 89 44.66 18.94 -4.18
CA ARG A 89 46.02 18.78 -4.73
C ARG A 89 46.57 20.06 -5.39
N THR A 90 45.93 21.21 -5.23
CA THR A 90 46.55 22.49 -5.61
C THR A 90 47.76 22.77 -4.71
N PRO A 91 48.96 23.01 -5.26
CA PRO A 91 50.18 23.29 -4.49
C PRO A 91 50.09 24.58 -3.68
#